data_AF-A0A950MS62-F1
#
_entry.id   AF-A0A950MS62-F1
#
_cell.length_a   1.000
_cell.length_b   1.000
_cell.length_c   1.000
_cell.angle_alpha   90.00
_cell.angle_beta   90.00
_cell.angle_gamma   90.00
#
_symmetry.space_group_name_H-M   'P 1'
#
loop_
_entity.id
_entity.type
_entity.pdbx_description
1 polymer ?
#
loop_
_entity_poly.entity_id
_entity_poly.type
_entity_poly.pdbx_seq_one_letter_code
_entity_poly.pdbx_strand_id
1 'polypeptide(L)'
;MKAARIVVLAVAIGAGGIAAYLASGSKEPPPAPAPAPVVQIDTVEILTAKGDINMGQVVSAQDIQWQIWPASAASSYFLRKKDRPNAIEQLTGSIARSPFVAGEPIREAKLIKANGSGFMAALLPSGMRAVSTEISPETGAGGFILPNDRVDVLLTRRDREAEKATGIEAHISETILTDVRVLAIDQTIEEKNGQRVVVGRTATLEVTPGQAETLAVSRQRGVLSLALRSLIDANAPVAATDDEKTSRRRLNMVRFGVSTATAPK
;
A
#
# COMPACT_ATOMS: atom_id res chain seq x y z
N MET A 1 108.76 10.29 -23.44
CA MET A 1 107.64 10.69 -22.56
C MET A 1 108.16 10.81 -21.13
N LYS A 2 107.97 11.94 -20.44
CA LYS A 2 108.53 12.18 -19.09
C LYS A 2 107.94 11.16 -18.10
N ALA A 3 108.77 10.41 -17.37
CA ALA A 3 108.38 9.33 -16.45
C ALA A 3 107.24 9.72 -15.48
N ALA A 4 107.17 11.00 -15.09
CA ALA A 4 106.09 11.56 -14.28
C ALA A 4 104.69 11.36 -14.90
N ARG A 5 104.54 11.42 -16.23
CA ARG A 5 103.23 11.22 -16.89
C ARG A 5 102.77 9.76 -16.83
N ILE A 6 103.71 8.80 -16.84
CA ILE A 6 103.40 7.36 -16.76
C ILE A 6 102.94 7.00 -15.35
N VAL A 7 103.61 7.55 -14.33
CA VAL A 7 103.24 7.34 -12.92
C VAL A 7 101.85 7.93 -12.62
N VAL A 8 101.56 9.14 -13.10
CA VAL A 8 100.23 9.75 -12.91
C VAL A 8 99.13 8.94 -13.61
N LEU A 9 99.40 8.39 -14.79
CA LEU A 9 98.43 7.57 -15.52
C LEU A 9 98.15 6.24 -14.80
N ALA A 10 99.18 5.61 -14.22
CA ALA A 10 99.04 4.38 -13.45
C ALA A 10 98.23 4.59 -12.16
N VAL A 11 98.46 5.71 -11.45
CA VAL A 11 97.68 6.06 -10.25
C VAL A 11 96.22 6.37 -10.61
N ALA A 12 95.98 7.06 -11.74
CA ALA A 12 94.62 7.36 -12.20
C ALA A 12 93.84 6.07 -12.54
N ILE A 13 94.48 5.10 -13.20
CA ILE A 13 93.85 3.82 -13.53
C ILE A 13 93.61 3.00 -12.26
N GLY A 14 94.57 2.97 -11.33
CA GLY A 14 94.42 2.28 -10.05
C GLY A 14 93.27 2.83 -9.21
N ALA A 15 93.18 4.16 -9.08
CA ALA A 15 92.10 4.82 -8.36
C ALA A 15 90.73 4.62 -9.04
N GLY A 16 90.69 4.69 -10.38
CA GLY A 16 89.48 4.41 -11.16
C GLY A 16 88.99 2.97 -11.02
N GLY A 17 89.90 2.00 -11.00
CA GLY A 17 89.59 0.59 -10.79
C GLY A 17 89.01 0.32 -9.40
N ILE A 18 89.57 0.94 -8.35
CA ILE A 18 89.08 0.81 -6.97
C ILE A 18 87.71 1.47 -6.82
N ALA A 19 87.50 2.65 -7.40
CA ALA A 19 86.20 3.32 -7.38
C ALA A 19 85.12 2.52 -8.11
N ALA A 20 85.45 1.93 -9.26
CA ALA A 20 84.53 1.06 -10.00
C ALA A 20 84.20 -0.22 -9.23
N TYR A 21 85.18 -0.83 -8.55
CA TYR A 21 84.95 -2.01 -7.73
C TYR A 21 84.02 -1.71 -6.54
N LEU A 22 84.25 -0.60 -5.84
CA LEU A 22 83.40 -0.17 -4.72
C LEU A 22 81.98 0.23 -5.17
N ALA A 23 81.83 0.83 -6.35
CA ALA A 23 80.53 1.17 -6.92
C ALA A 23 79.78 -0.05 -7.48
N SER A 24 80.50 -1.11 -7.86
CA SER A 24 79.90 -2.37 -8.34
C SER A 24 79.36 -3.26 -7.22
N GLY A 25 79.60 -2.90 -5.96
CA GLY A 25 78.93 -3.50 -4.80
C GLY A 25 77.43 -3.19 -4.86
N SER A 26 76.69 -4.10 -5.48
CA SER A 26 75.24 -4.07 -5.70
C SER A 26 74.49 -3.82 -4.40
N LYS A 27 74.16 -2.55 -4.14
CA LYS A 27 73.17 -2.17 -3.15
C LYS A 27 71.82 -2.45 -3.80
N GLU A 28 71.29 -3.65 -3.58
CA GLU A 28 69.91 -3.97 -3.98
C GLU A 28 69.01 -2.83 -3.49
N PRO A 29 68.16 -2.25 -4.37
CA PRO A 29 67.12 -1.33 -3.93
C PRO A 29 66.36 -1.99 -2.78
N PRO A 30 66.05 -1.28 -1.69
CA PRO A 30 65.24 -1.84 -0.62
C PRO A 30 64.01 -2.52 -1.23
N PRO A 31 63.69 -3.77 -0.86
CA PRO A 31 62.51 -4.44 -1.38
C PRO A 31 61.33 -3.50 -1.21
N ALA A 32 60.61 -3.24 -2.31
CA ALA A 32 59.42 -2.42 -2.28
C ALA A 32 58.53 -2.93 -1.14
N PRO A 33 58.02 -2.05 -0.26
CA PRO A 33 57.18 -2.48 0.85
C PRO A 33 56.06 -3.36 0.30
N ALA A 34 55.96 -4.59 0.82
CA ALA A 34 54.93 -5.53 0.43
C ALA A 34 53.57 -4.80 0.48
N PRO A 35 52.71 -4.92 -0.55
CA PRO A 35 51.42 -4.27 -0.54
C PRO A 35 50.69 -4.70 0.74
N ALA A 36 50.27 -3.72 1.54
CA ALA A 36 49.56 -3.98 2.78
C ALA A 36 48.36 -4.89 2.47
N PRO A 37 48.07 -5.91 3.31
CA PRO A 37 46.94 -6.79 3.07
C PRO A 37 45.66 -5.96 3.00
N VAL A 38 45.04 -5.96 1.82
CA VAL A 38 43.72 -5.36 1.61
C VAL A 38 42.74 -6.08 2.52
N VAL A 39 42.28 -5.39 3.55
CA VAL A 39 41.26 -5.89 4.47
C VAL A 39 40.01 -6.20 3.64
N GLN A 40 39.74 -7.49 3.39
CA GLN A 40 38.53 -7.93 2.72
C GLN A 40 37.36 -7.75 3.70
N ILE A 41 36.60 -6.67 3.51
CA ILE A 41 35.37 -6.44 4.25
C ILE A 41 34.31 -7.34 3.62
N ASP A 42 33.79 -8.30 4.38
CA ASP A 42 32.68 -9.12 3.94
C ASP A 42 31.48 -8.23 3.60
N THR A 43 30.91 -8.42 2.41
CA THR A 43 29.76 -7.64 1.93
C THR A 43 28.55 -8.52 1.68
N VAL A 44 27.35 -7.94 1.84
CA VAL A 44 26.07 -8.55 1.50
C VAL A 44 25.22 -7.59 0.68
N GLU A 45 24.41 -8.13 -0.23
CA GLU A 45 23.42 -7.35 -0.96
C GLU A 45 22.11 -7.29 -0.16
N ILE A 46 21.68 -6.07 0.19
CA ILE A 46 20.39 -5.82 0.84
C ILE A 46 19.45 -5.05 -0.09
N LEU A 47 18.14 -5.23 0.10
CA LEU A 47 17.13 -4.50 -0.66
C LEU A 47 16.93 -3.10 -0.06
N THR A 48 17.05 -2.07 -0.88
CA THR A 48 16.94 -0.66 -0.47
C THR A 48 15.99 0.10 -1.40
N ALA A 49 15.46 1.22 -0.92
CA ALA A 49 14.71 2.16 -1.74
C ALA A 49 15.66 2.90 -2.69
N LYS A 50 15.36 2.93 -3.98
CA LYS A 50 16.13 3.67 -4.99
C LYS A 50 15.84 5.17 -4.95
N GLY A 51 14.61 5.53 -4.61
CA GLY A 51 14.16 6.91 -4.40
C GLY A 51 13.22 6.99 -3.20
N ASP A 52 12.65 8.17 -2.98
CA ASP A 52 11.66 8.35 -1.93
C ASP A 52 10.35 7.63 -2.30
N ILE A 53 9.82 6.86 -1.36
CA ILE A 53 8.53 6.15 -1.51
C ILE A 53 7.60 6.71 -0.46
N ASN A 54 6.56 7.42 -0.89
CA ASN A 54 5.62 8.05 0.03
C ASN A 54 4.68 7.03 0.69
N MET A 55 4.14 7.39 1.85
CA MET A 55 3.07 6.61 2.47
C MET A 55 1.86 6.54 1.52
N GLY A 56 1.31 5.34 1.33
CA GLY A 56 0.21 5.07 0.39
C GLY A 56 0.66 4.82 -1.06
N GLN A 57 1.93 5.03 -1.40
CA GLN A 57 2.46 4.77 -2.74
C GLN A 57 2.60 3.25 -2.99
N VAL A 58 2.26 2.83 -4.20
CA VAL A 58 2.51 1.46 -4.67
C VAL A 58 3.99 1.33 -5.02
N VAL A 59 4.65 0.33 -4.45
CA VAL A 59 6.05 0.00 -4.73
C VAL A 59 6.14 -0.65 -6.10
N SER A 60 6.87 -0.02 -7.01
CA SER A 60 7.24 -0.60 -8.30
C SER A 60 8.64 -1.22 -8.25
N ALA A 61 8.97 -2.06 -9.23
CA ALA A 61 10.32 -2.62 -9.38
C ALA A 61 11.39 -1.54 -9.62
N GLN A 62 10.99 -0.32 -10.03
CA GLN A 62 11.92 0.80 -10.24
C GLN A 62 12.21 1.56 -8.94
N ASP A 63 11.38 1.40 -7.91
CA ASP A 63 11.53 2.10 -6.63
C ASP A 63 12.46 1.39 -5.67
N ILE A 64 12.86 0.15 -5.96
CA ILE A 64 13.68 -0.70 -5.09
C ILE A 64 14.87 -1.29 -5.85
N GLN A 65 15.99 -1.47 -5.16
CA GLN A 65 17.21 -2.02 -5.74
C GLN A 65 18.05 -2.78 -4.73
N TRP A 66 18.86 -3.72 -5.24
CA TRP A 66 19.89 -4.38 -4.45
C TRP A 66 21.08 -3.45 -4.28
N GLN A 67 21.51 -3.25 -3.03
CA GLN A 67 22.67 -2.44 -2.69
C GLN A 67 23.66 -3.23 -1.85
N ILE A 68 24.95 -3.10 -2.17
CA ILE A 68 26.06 -3.76 -1.46
C ILE A 68 26.34 -3.01 -0.16
N TRP A 69 26.25 -3.71 0.97
CA TRP A 69 26.57 -3.21 2.31
C TRP A 69 27.60 -4.09 3.02
N PRO A 70 28.38 -3.54 3.97
CA PRO A 70 29.20 -4.34 4.88
C PRO A 70 28.34 -5.31 5.68
N ALA A 71 28.73 -6.58 5.73
CA ALA A 71 28.00 -7.64 6.42
C ALA A 71 27.82 -7.34 7.92
N SER A 72 28.79 -6.64 8.52
CA SER A 72 28.76 -6.20 9.92
C SER A 72 27.70 -5.12 10.21
N ALA A 73 27.33 -4.31 9.22
CA ALA A 73 26.32 -3.25 9.35
C ALA A 73 24.92 -3.71 8.91
N ALA A 74 24.83 -4.80 8.16
CA ALA A 74 23.57 -5.35 7.68
C ALA A 74 22.84 -6.12 8.79
N SER A 75 21.81 -5.51 9.39
CA SER A 75 20.91 -6.17 10.32
C SER A 75 20.28 -7.45 9.73
N SER A 76 19.93 -8.40 10.59
CA SER A 76 19.17 -9.60 10.20
C SER A 76 17.75 -9.30 9.75
N TYR A 77 17.20 -8.13 10.09
CA TYR A 77 15.86 -7.71 9.67
C TYR A 77 15.81 -7.18 8.23
N PHE A 78 16.96 -6.97 7.59
CA PHE A 78 17.00 -6.52 6.20
C PHE A 78 16.81 -7.69 5.24
N LEU A 79 16.13 -7.43 4.14
CA LEU A 79 15.97 -8.39 3.07
C LEU A 79 17.30 -8.53 2.34
N ARG A 80 17.90 -9.71 2.42
CA ARG A 80 19.17 -10.03 1.76
C ARG A 80 18.89 -10.86 0.51
N LYS A 81 19.61 -10.56 -0.58
CA LYS A 81 19.43 -11.24 -1.87
C LYS A 81 19.69 -12.74 -1.80
N LYS A 82 20.63 -13.17 -0.95
CA LYS A 82 20.95 -14.57 -0.72
C LYS A 82 19.77 -15.36 -0.15
N ASP A 83 19.02 -14.75 0.75
CA ASP A 83 17.91 -15.41 1.45
C ASP A 83 16.59 -15.28 0.66
N ARG A 84 16.39 -14.16 -0.02
CA ARG A 84 15.22 -13.88 -0.85
C ARG A 84 15.62 -13.23 -2.19
N PRO A 85 16.05 -14.03 -3.18
CA PRO A 85 16.45 -13.50 -4.48
C PRO A 85 15.29 -12.84 -5.23
N ASN A 86 14.07 -13.35 -5.04
CA ASN A 86 12.86 -12.88 -5.72
C ASN A 86 12.10 -11.80 -4.93
N ALA A 87 12.78 -11.09 -4.02
CA ALA A 87 12.13 -10.10 -3.16
C ALA A 87 11.57 -8.92 -3.97
N ILE A 88 12.21 -8.54 -5.07
CA ILE A 88 11.75 -7.44 -5.93
C ILE A 88 10.40 -7.78 -6.54
N GLU A 89 10.25 -8.97 -7.13
CA GLU A 89 9.01 -9.43 -7.74
C GLU A 89 7.91 -9.61 -6.70
N GLN A 90 8.24 -10.16 -5.52
CA GLN A 90 7.27 -10.42 -4.45
C GLN A 90 6.75 -9.16 -3.77
N LEU A 91 7.55 -8.09 -3.73
CA LEU A 91 7.18 -6.84 -3.08
C LEU A 91 6.63 -5.80 -4.06
N THR A 92 6.86 -5.97 -5.35
CA THR A 92 6.22 -5.16 -6.39
C THR A 92 4.70 -5.26 -6.26
N GLY A 93 4.01 -4.12 -6.29
CA GLY A 93 2.57 -4.03 -6.08
C GLY A 93 2.15 -3.93 -4.60
N SER A 94 3.09 -4.01 -3.65
CA SER A 94 2.82 -3.69 -2.24
C SER A 94 2.63 -2.18 -2.06
N ILE A 95 1.88 -1.78 -1.03
CA ILE A 95 1.67 -0.38 -0.68
C ILE A 95 2.52 -0.01 0.53
N ALA A 96 3.21 1.13 0.48
CA ALA A 96 3.98 1.63 1.61
C ALA A 96 3.07 2.12 2.75
N ARG A 97 3.15 1.47 3.91
CA ARG A 97 2.43 1.87 5.13
C ARG A 97 3.09 3.06 5.84
N SER A 98 4.36 3.31 5.55
CA SER A 98 5.16 4.40 6.10
C SER A 98 6.22 4.78 5.06
N PRO A 99 6.64 6.05 5.00
CA PRO A 99 7.49 6.53 3.92
C PRO A 99 8.88 5.91 3.99
N PHE A 100 9.51 5.72 2.85
CA PHE A 100 10.92 5.39 2.72
C PHE A 100 11.67 6.56 2.10
N VAL A 101 12.89 6.80 2.57
CA VAL A 101 13.83 7.73 1.95
C VAL A 101 14.77 6.95 1.04
N ALA A 102 15.28 7.57 -0.02
CA ALA A 102 16.30 6.98 -0.88
C ALA A 102 17.48 6.39 -0.08
N GLY A 103 17.85 5.15 -0.38
CA GLY A 103 18.88 4.37 0.32
C GLY A 103 18.41 3.67 1.60
N GLU A 104 17.17 3.89 2.07
CA GLU A 104 16.64 3.19 3.24
C GLU A 104 16.44 1.68 2.93
N PRO A 105 16.88 0.77 3.81
CA PRO A 105 16.56 -0.66 3.68
C PRO A 105 15.06 -0.94 3.70
N ILE A 106 14.60 -1.72 2.72
CA ILE A 106 13.20 -2.14 2.64
C ILE A 106 12.91 -3.17 3.72
N ARG A 107 11.84 -2.92 4.48
CA ARG A 107 11.34 -3.80 5.54
C ARG A 107 9.90 -4.16 5.26
N GLU A 108 9.58 -5.45 5.28
CA GLU A 108 8.22 -5.94 5.00
C GLU A 108 7.18 -5.37 5.96
N ALA A 109 7.55 -5.09 7.21
CA ALA A 109 6.66 -4.48 8.20
C ALA A 109 6.18 -3.07 7.82
N LYS A 110 6.91 -2.37 6.95
CA LYS A 110 6.53 -1.05 6.40
C LYS A 110 5.72 -1.16 5.11
N LEU A 111 5.44 -2.38 4.64
CA LEU A 111 4.70 -2.66 3.41
C LEU A 111 3.41 -3.41 3.72
N ILE A 112 2.39 -3.18 2.89
CA ILE A 112 1.12 -3.91 2.91
C ILE A 112 0.99 -4.59 1.55
N LYS A 113 0.89 -5.92 1.55
CA LYS A 113 0.63 -6.67 0.31
C LYS A 113 -0.80 -6.43 -0.17
N ALA A 114 -1.02 -6.46 -1.48
CA ALA A 114 -2.34 -6.24 -2.07
C ALA A 114 -3.43 -7.21 -1.58
N ASN A 115 -3.05 -8.36 -1.01
CA ASN A 115 -3.92 -9.37 -0.44
C ASN A 115 -3.85 -9.47 1.10
N GLY A 116 -3.18 -8.52 1.77
CA GLY A 116 -2.93 -8.53 3.21
C GLY A 116 -3.90 -7.70 4.04
N SER A 117 -3.97 -7.99 5.35
CA SER A 117 -4.70 -7.16 6.31
C SER A 117 -4.15 -5.73 6.33
N GLY A 118 -5.01 -4.74 6.10
CA GLY A 118 -4.65 -3.32 6.00
C GLY A 118 -4.63 -2.73 4.59
N PHE A 119 -4.79 -3.54 3.52
CA PHE A 119 -4.89 -3.04 2.14
C PHE A 119 -6.07 -2.07 1.96
N MET A 120 -7.22 -2.37 2.57
CA MET A 120 -8.39 -1.49 2.55
C MET A 120 -8.13 -0.13 3.22
N ALA A 121 -7.34 -0.10 4.31
CA ALA A 121 -6.98 1.16 4.95
C ALA A 121 -6.04 2.03 4.07
N ALA A 122 -5.26 1.39 3.20
CA ALA A 122 -4.36 2.07 2.28
C ALA A 122 -5.05 2.55 1.00
N LEU A 123 -6.16 1.92 0.60
CA LEU A 123 -6.94 2.28 -0.59
C LEU A 123 -7.99 3.38 -0.30
N LEU A 124 -8.34 3.60 0.97
CA LEU A 124 -9.29 4.63 1.37
C LEU A 124 -8.74 6.02 1.06
N PRO A 125 -9.50 6.88 0.34
CA PRO A 125 -9.14 8.27 0.19
C PRO A 125 -9.02 8.99 1.54
N SER A 126 -8.20 10.04 1.59
CA SER A 126 -8.08 10.88 2.78
C SER A 126 -9.46 11.41 3.20
N GLY A 127 -9.77 11.30 4.48
CA GLY A 127 -11.06 11.74 5.02
C GLY A 127 -12.21 10.74 4.88
N MET A 128 -12.00 9.58 4.24
CA MET A 128 -13.01 8.53 4.11
C MET A 128 -12.80 7.41 5.13
N ARG A 129 -13.87 6.68 5.45
CA ARG A 129 -13.92 5.56 6.38
C ARG A 129 -14.56 4.37 5.68
N ALA A 130 -14.07 3.16 5.95
CA ALA A 130 -14.72 1.93 5.55
C ALA A 130 -15.71 1.52 6.65
N VAL A 131 -16.99 1.38 6.31
CA VAL A 131 -18.02 0.91 7.24
C VAL A 131 -18.71 -0.31 6.65
N SER A 132 -18.64 -1.42 7.37
CA SER A 132 -19.30 -2.67 7.01
C SER A 132 -20.78 -2.64 7.37
N THR A 133 -21.63 -3.08 6.44
CA THR A 133 -23.08 -3.28 6.63
C THR A 133 -23.46 -4.70 6.28
N GLU A 134 -24.31 -5.31 7.09
CA GLU A 134 -24.87 -6.62 6.77
C GLU A 134 -25.76 -6.50 5.54
N ILE A 135 -25.66 -7.50 4.67
CA ILE A 135 -26.52 -7.67 3.51
C ILE A 135 -26.97 -9.13 3.39
N SER A 136 -28.02 -9.32 2.61
CA SER A 136 -28.58 -10.59 2.20
C SER A 136 -28.85 -10.52 0.69
N PRO A 137 -29.19 -11.63 0.00
CA PRO A 137 -29.57 -11.59 -1.40
C PRO A 137 -30.72 -10.59 -1.68
N GLU A 138 -31.65 -10.43 -0.74
CA GLU A 138 -32.79 -9.52 -0.86
C GLU A 138 -32.40 -8.05 -0.62
N THR A 139 -31.45 -7.79 0.28
CA THR A 139 -31.04 -6.42 0.66
C THR A 139 -29.82 -5.92 -0.11
N GLY A 140 -29.08 -6.79 -0.80
CA GLY A 140 -27.88 -6.47 -1.60
C GLY A 140 -28.10 -6.55 -3.11
N ALA A 141 -29.29 -6.19 -3.59
CA ALA A 141 -29.68 -6.23 -5.00
C ALA A 141 -29.35 -7.56 -5.70
N GLY A 142 -29.69 -8.69 -5.09
CA GLY A 142 -29.56 -10.02 -5.70
C GLY A 142 -28.13 -10.51 -5.92
N GLY A 143 -27.13 -9.87 -5.31
CA GLY A 143 -25.72 -10.23 -5.48
C GLY A 143 -25.05 -9.61 -6.72
N PHE A 144 -25.71 -8.67 -7.40
CA PHE A 144 -25.15 -7.95 -8.53
C PHE A 144 -24.22 -6.79 -8.16
N ILE A 145 -24.19 -6.42 -6.87
CA ILE A 145 -23.29 -5.38 -6.37
C ILE A 145 -21.86 -5.93 -6.31
N LEU A 146 -20.94 -5.29 -7.02
CA LEU A 146 -19.54 -5.63 -7.04
C LEU A 146 -18.69 -4.54 -6.36
N PRO A 147 -17.44 -4.85 -5.96
CA PRO A 147 -16.49 -3.83 -5.55
C PRO A 147 -16.35 -2.74 -6.63
N ASN A 148 -16.25 -1.49 -6.17
CA ASN A 148 -16.21 -0.26 -6.96
C ASN A 148 -17.56 0.20 -7.57
N ASP A 149 -18.64 -0.54 -7.40
CA ASP A 149 -19.98 -0.04 -7.75
C ASP A 149 -20.42 1.09 -6.81
N ARG A 150 -21.42 1.86 -7.26
CA ARG A 150 -22.08 2.87 -6.44
C ARG A 150 -23.49 2.44 -6.06
N VAL A 151 -23.87 2.71 -4.81
CA VAL A 151 -25.15 2.32 -4.25
C VAL A 151 -25.79 3.48 -3.49
N ASP A 152 -27.11 3.48 -3.44
CA ASP A 152 -27.86 4.24 -2.44
C ASP A 152 -28.17 3.31 -1.25
N VAL A 153 -28.16 3.86 -0.04
CA VAL A 153 -28.49 3.11 1.18
C VAL A 153 -29.89 3.52 1.63
N LEU A 154 -30.78 2.55 1.74
CA LEU A 154 -32.15 2.73 2.20
C LEU A 154 -32.30 2.20 3.62
N LEU A 155 -33.04 2.93 4.44
CA LEU A 155 -33.46 2.49 5.77
C LEU A 155 -34.96 2.20 5.72
N THR A 156 -35.33 0.97 6.05
CA THR A 156 -36.73 0.59 6.24
C THR A 156 -36.99 0.29 7.71
N ARG A 157 -37.98 0.95 8.30
CA ARG A 157 -38.36 0.78 9.71
C ARG A 157 -39.87 0.74 9.88
N ARG A 158 -40.33 0.20 11.01
CA ARG A 158 -41.74 0.24 11.39
C ARG A 158 -42.17 1.67 11.70
N ASP A 159 -43.32 2.04 11.16
CA ASP A 159 -43.99 3.30 11.46
C ASP A 159 -45.03 3.08 12.58
N ARG A 160 -44.56 3.24 13.81
CA ARG A 160 -45.39 3.07 15.02
C ARG A 160 -46.51 4.11 15.13
N GLU A 161 -46.37 5.28 14.51
CA GLU A 161 -47.40 6.32 14.57
C GLU A 161 -48.56 5.96 13.65
N ALA A 162 -48.25 5.56 12.41
CA ALA A 162 -49.24 5.05 11.48
C ALA A 162 -49.92 3.77 12.00
N GLU A 163 -49.15 2.88 12.65
CA GLU A 163 -49.68 1.66 13.26
C GLU A 163 -50.66 1.98 14.40
N LYS A 164 -50.32 2.92 15.30
CA LYS A 164 -51.24 3.35 16.37
C LYS A 164 -52.52 4.01 15.82
N ALA A 165 -52.41 4.78 14.74
CA ALA A 165 -53.55 5.48 14.17
C ALA A 165 -54.50 4.56 13.41
N THR A 166 -53.99 3.49 12.81
CA THR A 166 -54.75 2.62 11.92
C THR A 166 -55.01 1.21 12.48
N GLY A 167 -54.30 0.82 13.53
CA GLY A 167 -54.32 -0.54 14.09
C GLY A 167 -53.62 -1.58 13.21
N ILE A 168 -52.85 -1.15 12.21
CA ILE A 168 -52.28 -2.01 11.16
C ILE A 168 -50.77 -1.78 11.07
N GLU A 169 -50.00 -2.85 10.93
CA GLU A 169 -48.54 -2.75 10.73
C GLU A 169 -48.21 -1.91 9.49
N ALA A 170 -47.37 -0.88 9.69
CA ALA A 170 -46.96 0.06 8.66
C ALA A 170 -45.43 0.18 8.65
N HIS A 171 -44.87 0.37 7.45
CA HIS A 171 -43.44 0.56 7.26
C HIS A 171 -43.17 1.82 6.45
N ILE A 172 -42.05 2.47 6.80
CA ILE A 172 -41.54 3.64 6.12
C ILE A 172 -40.13 3.35 5.62
N SER A 173 -39.87 3.72 4.37
CA SER A 173 -38.55 3.58 3.73
C SER A 173 -38.03 4.93 3.30
N GLU A 174 -36.78 5.24 3.63
CA GLU A 174 -36.10 6.47 3.25
C GLU A 174 -34.67 6.18 2.77
N THR A 175 -34.21 6.91 1.74
CA THR A 175 -32.79 6.88 1.34
C THR A 175 -31.99 7.73 2.32
N ILE A 176 -31.08 7.10 3.06
CA ILE A 176 -30.26 7.76 4.09
C ILE A 176 -28.90 8.20 3.55
N LEU A 177 -28.38 7.53 2.53
CA LEU A 177 -27.15 7.90 1.83
C LEU A 177 -27.35 7.67 0.34
N THR A 178 -26.74 8.53 -0.46
CA THR A 178 -26.75 8.43 -1.92
C THR A 178 -25.34 8.37 -2.46
N ASP A 179 -25.16 7.67 -3.58
CA ASP A 179 -23.90 7.64 -4.34
C ASP A 179 -22.68 7.12 -3.55
N VAL A 180 -22.90 6.11 -2.74
CA VAL A 180 -21.87 5.52 -1.88
C VAL A 180 -21.10 4.46 -2.65
N ARG A 181 -19.76 4.56 -2.68
CA ARG A 181 -18.91 3.55 -3.31
C ARG A 181 -18.78 2.31 -2.43
N VAL A 182 -18.88 1.14 -3.05
CA VAL A 182 -18.64 -0.15 -2.42
C VAL A 182 -17.15 -0.50 -2.52
N LEU A 183 -16.51 -0.77 -1.38
CA LEU A 183 -15.09 -1.14 -1.32
C LEU A 183 -14.89 -2.64 -1.48
N ALA A 184 -15.74 -3.43 -0.84
CA ALA A 184 -15.66 -4.88 -0.85
C ALA A 184 -17.03 -5.50 -0.55
N ILE A 185 -17.26 -6.69 -1.09
CA ILE A 185 -18.35 -7.58 -0.67
C ILE A 185 -17.72 -8.86 -0.13
N ASP A 186 -18.05 -9.19 1.10
CA ASP A 186 -17.69 -10.47 1.70
C ASP A 186 -18.78 -11.50 1.35
N GLN A 187 -18.46 -12.40 0.43
CA GLN A 187 -19.32 -13.49 0.01
C GLN A 187 -18.81 -14.80 0.59
N THR A 188 -19.62 -15.43 1.44
CA THR A 188 -19.34 -16.81 1.86
C THR A 188 -20.02 -17.75 0.86
N ILE A 189 -19.26 -18.72 0.34
CA ILE A 189 -19.82 -19.77 -0.50
C ILE A 189 -20.42 -20.82 0.44
N GLU A 190 -21.74 -20.90 0.49
CA GLU A 190 -22.45 -21.95 1.22
C GLU A 190 -22.89 -23.05 0.24
N GLU A 191 -22.68 -24.31 0.59
CA GLU A 191 -23.18 -25.44 -0.19
C GLU A 191 -24.54 -25.87 0.37
N LYS A 192 -25.62 -25.55 -0.35
CA LYS A 192 -26.98 -25.94 0.02
C LYS A 192 -27.50 -26.90 -1.04
N ASN A 193 -27.85 -28.12 -0.63
CA ASN A 193 -28.38 -29.17 -1.51
C ASN A 193 -27.46 -29.52 -2.71
N GLY A 194 -26.14 -29.50 -2.54
CA GLY A 194 -25.17 -29.79 -3.60
C GLY A 194 -25.01 -28.67 -4.65
N GLN A 195 -25.64 -27.51 -4.45
CA GLN A 195 -25.36 -26.28 -5.20
C GLN A 195 -24.60 -25.30 -4.32
N ARG A 196 -23.49 -24.78 -4.85
CA ARG A 196 -22.74 -23.67 -4.26
C ARG A 196 -23.55 -22.39 -4.47
N VAL A 197 -24.13 -21.86 -3.40
CA VAL A 197 -24.81 -20.57 -3.39
C VAL A 197 -23.86 -19.55 -2.78
N VAL A 198 -23.60 -18.49 -3.55
CA VAL A 198 -22.78 -17.37 -3.10
C VAL A 198 -23.69 -16.40 -2.36
N VAL A 199 -23.54 -16.30 -1.04
CA VAL A 199 -24.32 -15.36 -0.23
C VAL A 199 -23.39 -14.27 0.27
N GLY A 200 -23.61 -13.04 -0.23
CA GLY A 200 -22.99 -11.85 0.34
C GLY A 200 -23.51 -11.67 1.77
N ARG A 201 -22.60 -11.66 2.76
CA ARG A 201 -22.96 -11.46 4.17
C ARG A 201 -22.73 -10.02 4.60
N THR A 202 -21.73 -9.37 4.01
CA THR A 202 -21.33 -8.02 4.39
C THR A 202 -20.88 -7.21 3.19
N ALA A 203 -21.37 -5.98 3.06
CA ALA A 203 -20.83 -4.98 2.15
C ALA A 203 -20.03 -3.95 2.92
N THR A 204 -18.84 -3.59 2.45
CA THR A 204 -18.02 -2.53 3.03
C THR A 204 -18.15 -1.28 2.18
N LEU A 205 -18.61 -0.19 2.80
CA LEU A 205 -18.92 1.07 2.12
C LEU A 205 -17.86 2.13 2.41
N GLU A 206 -17.50 2.93 1.40
CA GLU A 206 -16.67 4.12 1.54
C GLU A 206 -17.54 5.32 1.92
N VAL A 207 -17.37 5.82 3.14
CA VAL A 207 -18.24 6.88 3.69
C VAL A 207 -17.45 7.98 4.38
N THR A 208 -18.03 9.19 4.45
CA THR A 208 -17.49 10.26 5.30
C THR A 208 -17.74 9.96 6.78
N PRO A 209 -17.05 10.63 7.73
CA PRO A 209 -17.28 10.40 9.16
C PRO A 209 -18.74 10.68 9.58
N GLY A 210 -19.37 11.75 9.08
CA GLY A 210 -20.78 12.02 9.38
C GLY A 210 -21.75 10.99 8.79
N GLN A 211 -21.43 10.46 7.60
CA GLN A 211 -22.18 9.35 7.02
C GLN A 211 -22.00 8.04 7.81
N ALA A 212 -20.82 7.80 8.37
CA ALA A 212 -20.56 6.64 9.24
C ALA A 212 -21.43 6.68 10.50
N GLU A 213 -21.58 7.84 11.14
CA GLU A 213 -22.48 8.06 12.27
C GLU A 213 -23.95 7.82 11.87
N THR A 214 -24.35 8.37 10.72
CA THR A 214 -25.69 8.17 10.16
C THR A 214 -26.00 6.69 9.95
N LEU A 215 -25.06 5.92 9.39
CA LEU A 215 -25.20 4.47 9.23
C LEU A 215 -25.29 3.75 10.57
N ALA A 216 -24.43 4.09 11.54
CA ALA A 216 -24.42 3.47 12.85
C ALA A 216 -25.76 3.65 13.59
N VAL A 217 -26.33 4.85 13.55
CA VAL A 217 -27.65 5.13 14.14
C VAL A 217 -28.76 4.45 13.36
N SER A 218 -28.69 4.46 12.03
CA SER A 218 -29.73 3.87 11.17
C SER A 218 -29.84 2.35 11.35
N ARG A 219 -28.72 1.64 11.55
CA ARG A 219 -28.72 0.20 11.88
C ARG A 219 -29.49 -0.14 13.14
N GLN A 220 -29.50 0.75 14.13
CA GLN A 220 -30.25 0.52 15.37
C GLN A 220 -31.76 0.78 15.19
N ARG A 221 -32.16 1.49 14.13
CA ARG A 221 -33.55 1.93 13.90
C ARG A 221 -34.34 1.02 12.97
N GLY A 222 -33.68 0.21 12.16
CA GLY A 222 -34.35 -0.62 11.16
C GLY A 222 -33.38 -1.42 10.29
N VAL A 223 -33.91 -1.94 9.19
CA VAL A 223 -33.16 -2.75 8.24
C VAL A 223 -32.58 -1.84 7.16
N LEU A 224 -31.29 -2.03 6.86
CA LEU A 224 -30.63 -1.36 5.76
C LEU A 224 -30.69 -2.23 4.50
N SER A 225 -30.95 -1.61 3.36
CA SER A 225 -30.80 -2.23 2.05
C SER A 225 -30.01 -1.34 1.10
N LEU A 226 -29.37 -1.95 0.12
CA LEU A 226 -28.56 -1.30 -0.89
C LEU A 226 -29.32 -1.33 -2.23
N ALA A 227 -29.44 -0.16 -2.85
CA ALA A 227 -29.92 -0.04 -4.22
C ALA A 227 -28.73 0.26 -5.13
N LEU A 228 -28.44 -0.66 -6.06
CA LEU A 228 -27.39 -0.48 -7.06
C LEU A 228 -27.74 0.67 -8.01
N ARG A 229 -26.81 1.62 -8.18
CA ARG A 229 -26.94 2.72 -9.14
C ARG A 229 -26.57 2.26 -10.54
N SER A 230 -27.25 2.82 -11.53
CA SER A 230 -26.84 2.68 -12.93
C SER A 230 -25.44 3.29 -13.14
N LEU A 231 -24.64 2.68 -14.01
CA LEU A 231 -23.32 3.19 -14.40
C LEU A 231 -23.37 4.58 -15.05
N ILE A 232 -24.53 4.95 -15.64
CA ILE A 232 -24.75 6.27 -16.24
C ILE A 232 -24.94 7.31 -15.13
N ASP A 233 -25.68 6.97 -14.07
CA ASP A 233 -25.97 7.86 -12.94
C ASP A 233 -24.77 7.96 -11.98
N ALA A 234 -23.98 6.90 -11.85
CA ALA A 234 -22.78 6.87 -11.02
C ALA A 234 -21.63 7.77 -11.52
N ASN A 235 -21.67 8.17 -12.81
CA ASN A 235 -20.71 9.08 -13.43
C ASN A 235 -21.28 10.50 -13.62
N ALA A 236 -22.56 10.72 -13.31
CA ALA A 236 -23.09 12.07 -13.27
C ALA A 236 -22.41 12.79 -12.10
N PRO A 237 -21.90 14.03 -12.29
CA PRO A 237 -21.40 14.80 -11.18
C PRO A 237 -22.50 14.86 -10.13
N VAL A 238 -22.17 14.45 -8.90
CA VAL A 238 -23.03 14.70 -7.74
C VAL A 238 -23.27 16.20 -7.80
N ALA A 239 -24.48 16.59 -8.23
CA ALA A 239 -24.86 17.99 -8.19
C ALA A 239 -24.54 18.39 -6.76
N ALA A 240 -23.62 19.34 -6.59
CA ALA A 240 -23.34 19.94 -5.30
C ALA A 240 -24.64 20.62 -4.89
N THR A 241 -25.58 19.84 -4.37
CA THR A 241 -26.78 20.34 -3.74
C THR A 241 -26.32 20.73 -2.36
N ASP A 242 -25.86 21.97 -2.30
CA ASP A 242 -26.28 22.94 -1.31
C ASP A 242 -26.54 22.33 0.06
N ASP A 243 -25.63 22.61 0.99
CA ASP A 243 -25.82 22.62 2.44
C ASP A 243 -27.04 23.46 2.92
N GLU A 244 -27.93 23.89 2.03
CA GLU A 244 -28.94 24.89 2.35
C GLU A 244 -30.15 24.81 1.41
N LYS A 245 -30.92 23.72 1.47
CA LYS A 245 -32.36 23.71 1.11
C LYS A 245 -33.05 22.43 1.58
N THR A 246 -33.54 22.51 2.81
CA THR A 246 -34.90 22.09 3.20
C THR A 246 -35.50 20.90 2.45
N SER A 247 -35.51 19.75 3.13
CA SER A 247 -36.70 18.93 3.35
C SER A 247 -37.71 18.90 2.20
N ARG A 248 -37.45 18.06 1.21
CA ARG A 248 -38.50 17.14 0.76
C ARG A 248 -37.98 15.73 0.95
N ARG A 249 -37.90 15.32 2.22
CA ARG A 249 -37.78 13.93 2.63
C ARG A 249 -38.98 13.20 2.03
N ARG A 250 -38.90 12.73 0.79
CA ARG A 250 -40.01 11.98 0.18
C ARG A 250 -40.05 10.66 0.92
N LEU A 251 -40.98 10.54 1.85
CA LEU A 251 -41.18 9.33 2.62
C LEU A 251 -42.05 8.43 1.77
N ASN A 252 -41.51 7.29 1.36
CA ASN A 252 -42.30 6.28 0.70
C ASN A 252 -42.94 5.41 1.80
N MET A 253 -44.25 5.55 1.93
CA MET A 253 -45.07 4.76 2.84
C MET A 253 -45.73 3.64 2.03
N VAL A 254 -45.46 2.39 2.40
CA VAL A 254 -46.10 1.23 1.78
C VAL A 254 -47.25 0.77 2.68
N ARG A 255 -48.47 0.80 2.15
CA ARG A 255 -49.69 0.35 2.84
C ARG A 255 -50.47 -0.59 1.92
N PHE A 256 -50.84 -1.78 2.41
CA PHE A 256 -51.54 -2.80 1.61
C PHE A 256 -50.85 -3.17 0.27
N GLY A 257 -49.51 -3.11 0.22
CA GLY A 257 -48.76 -3.34 -1.02
C GLY A 257 -48.80 -2.17 -2.02
N VAL A 258 -49.43 -1.04 -1.67
CA VAL A 258 -49.46 0.19 -2.47
C VAL A 258 -48.48 1.20 -1.88
N SER A 259 -47.53 1.66 -2.70
CA SER A 259 -46.56 2.70 -2.32
C SER A 259 -47.17 4.08 -2.51
N THR A 260 -47.12 4.92 -1.47
CA THR A 260 -47.56 6.31 -1.50
C THR A 260 -46.43 7.23 -1.05
N ALA A 261 -46.03 8.17 -1.91
CA ALA A 261 -45.04 9.18 -1.57
C ALA A 261 -45.72 10.30 -0.76
N THR A 262 -45.31 10.47 0.49
CA THR A 262 -45.85 11.49 1.39
C THR A 262 -44.75 12.50 1.74
N ALA A 263 -45.08 13.79 1.70
CA ALA A 263 -44.19 14.84 2.19
C ALA A 263 -44.36 14.95 3.72
N PRO A 264 -43.28 15.10 4.51
CA PRO A 264 -43.36 15.29 5.95
C PRO A 264 -44.17 16.56 6.24
N LYS A 265 -45.05 16.48 7.24
CA LYS A 265 -45.74 17.63 7.83
C LYS A 265 -44.76 18.51 8.61
#